data_AF-A0A443QDG0-F1
#
_entry.id   AF-A0A443QDG0-F1
#
_cell.length_a   1.000
_cell.length_b   1.000
_cell.length_c   1.000
_cell.angle_alpha   90.00
_cell.angle_beta   90.00
_cell.angle_gamma   90.00
#
_symmetry.space_group_name_H-M   'P 1'
#
loop_
_entity.id
_entity.type
_entity.pdbx_description
1 polymer ?
#
loop_
_entity_poly.entity_id
_entity_poly.type
_entity_poly.pdbx_seq_one_letter_code
_entity_poly.pdbx_strand_id
1 'polypeptide(L)'
;MQKYNETRLPPKESFFNDLQNEDISEENYNYAKKVWNEFKCKTLGDYSDLYLKFDVLLLTDIFENFRDICINTYDLDPCWYFTTPGLAWDAMLKYTKIKLEYINSIEMLLFLESGIRGGISQVSHSYMLIIYMDGHYHNLYLMKNLNGLTILMK
;
A
#
# COMPACT_ATOMS: atom_id res chain seq x y z
N MET A 1 18.36 -21.83 5.16
CA MET A 1 18.11 -22.53 6.44
C MET A 1 19.19 -22.30 7.49
N GLN A 2 20.49 -22.37 7.18
CA GLN A 2 21.55 -22.21 8.20
C GLN A 2 21.56 -20.84 8.92
N LYS A 3 21.22 -19.74 8.22
CA LYS A 3 21.17 -18.39 8.81
C LYS A 3 20.14 -18.22 9.94
N TYR A 4 19.04 -18.97 9.91
CA TYR A 4 18.01 -18.86 10.95
C TYR A 4 18.49 -19.40 12.30
N ASN A 5 19.47 -20.31 12.31
CA ASN A 5 20.03 -20.88 13.53
C ASN A 5 21.09 -19.98 14.18
N GLU A 6 21.42 -18.82 13.59
CA GLU A 6 22.37 -17.88 14.16
C GLU A 6 21.85 -17.35 15.49
N THR A 7 22.67 -17.43 16.53
CA THR A 7 22.26 -17.13 17.91
C THR A 7 22.53 -15.69 18.33
N ARG A 8 22.87 -14.82 17.37
CA ARG A 8 23.20 -13.43 17.61
C ARG A 8 22.52 -12.56 16.56
N LEU A 9 22.18 -11.34 16.96
CA LEU A 9 21.78 -10.32 16.01
C LEU A 9 22.96 -10.02 15.06
N PRO A 10 22.73 -9.88 13.74
CA PRO A 10 23.76 -9.46 12.80
C PRO A 10 24.41 -8.14 13.22
N PRO A 11 25.68 -7.91 12.86
CA PRO A 11 26.34 -6.65 13.16
C PRO A 11 25.75 -5.52 12.31
N LYS A 12 25.95 -4.26 12.74
CA LYS A 12 25.28 -3.09 12.15
C LYS A 12 25.57 -2.95 10.65
N GLU A 13 26.79 -3.28 10.25
CA GLU A 13 27.29 -3.22 8.87
C GLU A 13 26.57 -4.21 7.94
N SER A 14 25.83 -5.18 8.50
CA SER A 14 25.00 -6.11 7.73
C SER A 14 23.60 -5.57 7.40
N PHE A 15 23.26 -4.35 7.85
CA PHE A 15 21.96 -3.70 7.63
C PHE A 15 22.07 -2.54 6.64
N PHE A 16 22.68 -2.79 5.48
CA PHE A 16 22.75 -1.80 4.40
C PHE A 16 21.44 -1.76 3.61
N ASN A 17 20.91 -0.57 3.36
CA ASN A 17 19.69 -0.37 2.58
C ASN A 17 20.03 -0.07 1.12
N ASP A 18 19.89 -1.06 0.23
CA ASP A 18 20.17 -0.91 -1.20
C ASP A 18 19.28 0.14 -1.89
N LEU A 19 18.08 0.42 -1.37
CA LEU A 19 17.14 1.38 -1.99
C LEU A 19 17.54 2.83 -1.73
N GLN A 20 18.08 3.11 -0.55
CA GLN A 20 18.50 4.45 -0.14
C GLN A 20 20.03 4.63 -0.16
N ASN A 21 20.76 3.54 -0.42
CA ASN A 21 22.21 3.47 -0.43
C ASN A 21 22.83 4.02 0.87
N GLU A 22 22.24 3.65 2.01
CA GLU A 22 22.61 4.12 3.35
C GLU A 22 22.67 2.97 4.37
N ASP A 23 23.53 3.13 5.38
CA ASP A 23 23.58 2.24 6.53
C ASP A 23 22.39 2.47 7.46
N ILE A 24 22.01 1.43 8.22
CA ILE A 24 21.01 1.57 9.28
C ILE A 24 21.39 2.69 10.27
N SER A 25 20.41 3.52 10.62
CA SER A 25 20.58 4.51 11.67
C SER A 25 20.90 3.86 13.02
N GLU A 26 21.63 4.56 13.88
CA GLU A 26 21.95 4.06 15.22
C GLU A 26 20.69 3.81 16.06
N GLU A 27 19.67 4.65 15.87
CA GLU A 27 18.36 4.50 16.52
C GLU A 27 17.67 3.19 16.13
N ASN A 28 17.58 2.90 14.83
CA ASN A 28 16.93 1.69 14.32
C ASN A 28 17.68 0.43 14.74
N TYR A 29 19.02 0.47 14.77
CA TYR A 29 19.82 -0.68 15.25
C TYR A 29 19.66 -0.91 16.76
N ASN A 30 19.58 0.15 17.56
CA ASN A 30 19.30 0.03 18.99
C ASN A 30 17.88 -0.46 19.26
N TYR A 31 16.91 -0.08 18.43
CA TYR A 31 15.57 -0.65 18.46
C TYR A 31 15.59 -2.16 18.17
N ALA A 32 16.29 -2.60 17.12
CA ALA A 32 16.45 -4.03 16.81
C ALA A 32 17.06 -4.82 18.00
N LYS A 33 18.10 -4.28 18.65
CA LYS A 33 18.67 -4.88 19.87
C LYS A 33 17.67 -4.93 21.02
N LYS A 34 16.89 -3.87 21.22
CA LYS A 34 15.86 -3.82 22.26
C LYS A 34 14.83 -4.92 22.03
N VAL A 35 14.30 -5.05 20.82
CA VAL A 35 13.34 -6.10 20.44
C VAL A 35 13.94 -7.49 20.67
N TRP A 36 15.15 -7.74 20.18
CA TRP A 36 15.85 -9.02 20.38
C TRP A 36 15.93 -9.43 21.86
N ASN A 37 16.30 -8.48 22.73
CA ASN A 37 16.45 -8.73 24.16
C ASN A 37 15.11 -8.87 24.89
N GLU A 38 14.14 -8.01 24.60
CA GLU A 38 12.82 -7.98 25.27
C GLU A 38 12.04 -9.28 24.99
N PHE A 39 12.05 -9.72 23.74
CA PHE A 39 11.39 -10.96 23.31
C PHE A 39 12.25 -12.21 23.53
N LYS A 40 13.46 -12.04 24.09
CA LYS A 40 14.39 -13.12 24.43
C LYS A 40 14.68 -14.05 23.25
N CYS A 41 14.84 -13.47 22.06
CA CYS A 41 15.16 -14.20 20.84
C CYS A 41 16.47 -14.98 21.03
N LYS A 42 16.43 -16.30 20.82
CA LYS A 42 17.62 -17.15 20.93
C LYS A 42 18.30 -17.33 19.59
N THR A 43 17.50 -17.29 18.53
CA THR A 43 17.95 -17.49 17.15
C THR A 43 17.39 -16.39 16.25
N LEU A 44 18.04 -16.18 15.11
CA LEU A 44 17.55 -15.27 14.08
C LEU A 44 16.18 -15.73 13.52
N GLY A 45 15.89 -17.03 13.60
CA GLY A 45 14.56 -17.60 13.37
C GLY A 45 13.50 -17.00 14.29
N ASP A 46 13.72 -17.00 15.60
CA ASP A 46 12.76 -16.45 16.57
C ASP A 46 12.47 -14.96 16.30
N TYR A 47 13.52 -14.22 15.90
CA TYR A 47 13.41 -12.81 15.54
C TYR A 47 12.62 -12.60 14.24
N SER A 48 12.84 -13.46 13.24
CA SER A 48 12.09 -13.46 11.98
C SER A 48 10.61 -13.82 12.18
N ASP A 49 10.33 -14.83 13.00
CA ASP A 49 8.96 -15.25 13.33
C ASP A 49 8.21 -14.14 14.08
N LEU A 50 8.92 -13.42 14.94
CA LEU A 50 8.38 -12.26 15.63
C LEU A 50 7.97 -11.15 14.65
N TYR A 51 8.82 -10.80 13.68
CA TYR A 51 8.47 -9.83 12.64
C TYR A 51 7.26 -10.27 11.83
N LEU A 52 7.26 -11.51 11.34
CA LEU A 52 6.14 -12.03 10.57
C LEU A 52 4.83 -11.98 11.37
N LYS A 53 4.91 -12.28 12.67
CA LYS A 53 3.75 -12.17 13.57
C LYS A 53 3.26 -10.73 13.69
N PHE A 54 4.17 -9.76 13.84
CA PHE A 54 3.78 -8.34 13.88
C PHE A 54 3.14 -7.89 12.56
N ASP A 55 3.69 -8.27 11.42
CA ASP A 55 3.14 -7.94 10.10
C ASP A 55 1.72 -8.49 9.95
N VAL A 56 1.50 -9.75 10.36
CA VAL A 56 0.18 -10.39 10.33
C VAL A 56 -0.80 -9.71 11.29
N LEU A 57 -0.38 -9.39 12.51
CA LEU A 57 -1.24 -8.75 13.50
C LEU A 57 -1.66 -7.34 13.05
N LEU A 58 -0.72 -6.53 12.55
CA LEU A 58 -1.01 -5.19 12.03
C LEU A 58 -1.94 -5.26 10.82
N LEU A 59 -1.70 -6.19 9.90
CA LEU A 59 -2.58 -6.38 8.75
C LEU A 59 -3.96 -6.84 9.17
N THR A 60 -4.06 -7.71 10.17
CA THR A 60 -5.34 -8.21 10.70
C THR A 60 -6.16 -7.07 11.30
N ASP A 61 -5.55 -6.25 12.16
CA ASP A 61 -6.21 -5.10 12.80
C ASP A 61 -6.76 -4.10 11.76
N ILE A 62 -5.93 -3.76 10.77
CA ILE A 62 -6.35 -2.88 9.66
C ILE A 62 -7.48 -3.51 8.85
N PHE A 63 -7.40 -4.81 8.57
CA PHE A 63 -8.39 -5.51 7.75
C PHE A 63 -9.73 -5.72 8.47
N GLU A 64 -9.71 -5.98 9.78
CA GLU A 64 -10.92 -6.05 10.61
C GLU A 64 -11.65 -4.70 10.61
N ASN A 65 -10.93 -3.60 10.83
CA ASN A 65 -11.50 -2.27 10.73
C ASN A 65 -12.06 -1.98 9.32
N PHE A 66 -11.34 -2.36 8.26
CA PHE A 66 -11.83 -2.24 6.89
C PHE A 66 -13.12 -3.04 6.66
N ARG A 67 -13.20 -4.27 7.19
CA ARG A 67 -14.38 -5.12 7.11
C ARG A 67 -15.59 -4.50 7.80
N ASP A 68 -15.41 -3.98 9.01
CA ASP A 68 -16.47 -3.31 9.75
C ASP A 68 -17.00 -2.09 8.99
N ILE A 69 -16.11 -1.27 8.42
CA ILE A 69 -16.49 -0.11 7.60
C ILE A 69 -17.29 -0.55 6.37
N CYS A 70 -16.85 -1.60 5.66
CA CYS A 70 -17.53 -2.08 4.46
C CYS A 70 -18.93 -2.62 4.77
N ILE A 71 -19.08 -3.40 5.84
CA ILE A 71 -20.37 -3.93 6.28
C ILE A 71 -21.29 -2.77 6.69
N ASN A 72 -20.80 -1.81 7.46
CA ASN A 72 -21.61 -0.68 7.92
C ASN A 72 -22.01 0.28 6.80
N THR A 73 -21.16 0.46 5.78
CA THR A 73 -21.36 1.47 4.72
C THR A 73 -22.07 0.90 3.48
N TYR A 74 -21.67 -0.29 3.05
CA TYR A 74 -22.18 -0.92 1.82
C TYR A 74 -23.08 -2.11 2.10
N ASP A 75 -23.11 -2.61 3.33
CA ASP A 75 -23.75 -3.89 3.66
C ASP A 75 -23.21 -5.01 2.75
N LEU A 76 -21.89 -4.97 2.52
CA LEU A 76 -21.12 -5.95 1.77
C LEU A 76 -19.90 -6.33 2.60
N ASP A 77 -19.61 -7.62 2.69
CA ASP A 77 -18.47 -8.13 3.44
C ASP A 77 -17.28 -8.35 2.47
N PRO A 78 -16.14 -7.65 2.65
CA PRO A 78 -14.98 -7.77 1.78
C PRO A 78 -14.40 -9.18 1.70
N CYS A 79 -14.65 -10.06 2.69
CA CYS A 79 -14.18 -11.45 2.67
C CYS A 79 -14.78 -12.29 1.54
N TRP A 80 -15.87 -11.85 0.90
CA TRP A 80 -16.47 -12.53 -0.25
C TRP A 80 -15.87 -12.14 -1.60
N TYR A 81 -14.93 -11.19 -1.61
CA TYR A 81 -14.34 -10.65 -2.83
C TYR A 81 -12.84 -10.94 -2.87
N PHE A 82 -12.34 -11.29 -4.06
CA PHE A 82 -10.92 -11.50 -4.28
C PHE A 82 -10.11 -10.20 -4.27
N THR A 83 -10.73 -9.07 -4.66
CA THR A 83 -10.05 -7.78 -4.81
C THR A 83 -10.95 -6.61 -4.43
N THR A 84 -10.35 -5.51 -3.96
CA THR A 84 -11.06 -4.27 -3.62
C THR A 84 -11.83 -3.65 -4.79
N PRO A 85 -11.34 -3.67 -6.05
CA PRO A 85 -12.13 -3.20 -7.20
C PRO A 85 -13.41 -4.03 -7.43
N GLY A 86 -13.38 -5.34 -7.17
CA GLY A 86 -14.58 -6.19 -7.26
C GLY A 86 -15.64 -5.81 -6.22
N LEU A 87 -15.20 -5.56 -4.98
CA LEU A 87 -16.07 -5.02 -3.92
C LEU A 87 -16.63 -3.64 -4.30
N ALA A 88 -15.78 -2.73 -4.79
CA ALA A 88 -16.19 -1.38 -5.17
C ALA A 88 -17.19 -1.39 -6.34
N TRP A 89 -17.01 -2.30 -7.29
CA TRP A 89 -17.94 -2.50 -8.40
C TRP A 89 -19.33 -2.92 -7.91
N ASP A 90 -19.40 -3.92 -7.02
CA ASP A 90 -20.66 -4.39 -6.49
C ASP A 90 -21.31 -3.35 -5.56
N ALA A 91 -20.51 -2.64 -4.75
CA ALA A 91 -20.98 -1.50 -3.97
C ALA A 91 -21.61 -0.41 -4.86
N MET A 92 -20.99 -0.10 -6.00
CA MET A 92 -21.51 0.85 -6.98
C MET A 92 -22.84 0.38 -7.59
N LEU A 93 -22.94 -0.91 -7.96
CA LEU A 93 -24.18 -1.48 -8.49
C LEU A 93 -25.31 -1.49 -7.44
N LYS A 94 -25.00 -1.86 -6.19
CA LYS A 94 -25.96 -1.84 -5.08
C LYS A 94 -26.46 -0.43 -4.77
N TYR A 95 -25.56 0.56 -4.81
CA TYR A 95 -25.89 1.96 -4.57
C TYR A 95 -26.74 2.57 -5.71
N THR A 96 -26.31 2.39 -6.96
CA THR A 96 -26.97 2.98 -8.14
C THR A 96 -28.21 2.22 -8.59
N LYS A 97 -28.32 0.93 -8.26
CA LYS A 97 -29.38 0.00 -8.69
C LYS A 97 -29.54 -0.11 -10.21
N ILE A 98 -28.49 0.27 -10.95
CA ILE A 98 -28.47 0.20 -12.41
C ILE A 98 -28.32 -1.27 -12.82
N LYS A 99 -29.11 -1.69 -13.83
CA LYS A 99 -28.93 -2.97 -14.51
C LYS A 99 -28.10 -2.72 -15.76
N LEU A 100 -26.87 -3.21 -15.76
CA LEU A 100 -26.00 -3.12 -16.93
C LEU A 100 -26.42 -4.15 -17.98
N GLU A 101 -26.45 -3.72 -19.23
CA GLU A 101 -26.65 -4.59 -20.37
C GLU A 101 -25.33 -5.25 -20.78
N TYR A 102 -25.41 -6.44 -21.36
CA TYR A 102 -24.24 -7.14 -21.88
C TYR A 102 -23.72 -6.44 -23.14
N ILE A 103 -22.38 -6.37 -23.27
CA ILE A 103 -21.74 -5.91 -24.50
C ILE A 103 -21.89 -7.02 -25.55
N ASN A 104 -22.82 -6.83 -26.48
CA ASN A 104 -23.21 -7.85 -27.46
C ASN A 104 -22.50 -7.72 -28.82
N SER A 105 -21.69 -6.67 -29.03
CA SER A 105 -21.00 -6.46 -30.29
C SER A 105 -19.55 -6.03 -30.08
N ILE A 106 -18.69 -6.43 -31.03
CA ILE A 106 -17.27 -6.09 -31.01
C ILE A 106 -17.05 -4.58 -31.21
N GLU A 107 -17.92 -3.92 -31.96
CA GLU A 107 -17.85 -2.48 -32.20
C GLU A 107 -18.08 -1.69 -30.91
N MET A 108 -18.99 -2.15 -30.05
CA MET A 108 -19.25 -1.51 -28.75
C MET A 108 -18.06 -1.69 -27.80
N LEU A 109 -17.44 -2.88 -27.80
CA LEU A 109 -16.22 -3.13 -27.03
C LEU A 109 -15.07 -2.23 -27.49
N LEU A 110 -14.80 -2.20 -28.80
CA LEU A 110 -13.75 -1.36 -29.39
C LEU A 110 -14.01 0.13 -29.16
N PHE A 111 -15.25 0.57 -29.20
CA PHE A 111 -15.62 1.95 -28.87
C PHE A 111 -15.24 2.30 -27.43
N LEU A 112 -15.60 1.44 -26.46
CA LEU A 112 -15.24 1.63 -25.05
C LEU A 112 -13.73 1.64 -24.84
N GLU A 113 -13.02 0.63 -25.36
CA GLU A 113 -11.56 0.53 -25.26
C GLU A 113 -10.87 1.75 -25.87
N SER A 114 -11.35 2.22 -27.03
CA SER A 114 -10.83 3.42 -27.69
C SER A 114 -11.05 4.69 -26.87
N GLY A 115 -12.01 4.70 -25.94
CA GLY A 115 -12.33 5.81 -25.05
C GLY A 115 -11.58 5.78 -23.71
N ILE A 116 -11.01 4.65 -23.30
CA ILE A 116 -10.28 4.54 -22.03
C ILE A 116 -8.99 5.38 -22.10
N ARG A 117 -8.85 6.33 -21.19
CA ARG A 117 -7.64 7.15 -21.02
C ARG A 117 -7.24 7.13 -19.55
N GLY A 118 -5.94 7.09 -19.29
CA GLY A 118 -5.40 7.24 -17.94
C GLY A 118 -5.46 8.68 -17.45
N GLY A 119 -4.96 8.91 -16.23
CA GLY A 119 -4.76 10.25 -15.71
C GLY A 119 -3.77 11.04 -16.55
N ILE A 120 -3.98 12.36 -16.66
CA ILE A 120 -3.04 13.24 -17.36
C ILE A 120 -1.76 13.34 -16.53
N SER A 121 -0.64 12.91 -17.12
CA SER A 121 0.70 13.12 -16.58
C SER A 121 1.44 14.06 -17.50
N GLN A 122 1.55 15.33 -17.11
CA GLN A 122 2.17 16.38 -17.92
C GLN A 122 3.31 17.06 -17.15
N VAL A 123 4.43 17.25 -17.85
CA VAL A 123 5.56 18.06 -17.36
C VAL A 123 5.61 19.32 -18.23
N SER A 124 5.17 20.45 -17.69
CA SER A 124 5.20 21.74 -18.39
C SER A 124 6.61 22.28 -18.47
N HIS A 125 7.15 22.44 -19.69
CA HIS A 125 8.44 23.06 -19.88
C HIS A 125 8.37 24.58 -19.80
N SER A 126 8.94 25.11 -18.73
CA SER A 126 9.67 26.38 -18.72
C SER A 126 10.77 26.18 -17.67
N TYR A 127 12.02 25.96 -18.11
CA TYR A 127 13.21 25.63 -17.30
C TYR A 127 13.32 24.18 -16.78
N MET A 128 13.76 23.25 -17.64
CA MET A 128 14.41 22.02 -17.17
C MET A 128 15.83 22.37 -16.71
N LEU A 129 15.94 22.90 -15.49
CA LEU A 129 17.19 22.91 -14.75
C LEU A 129 17.15 21.69 -13.85
N ILE A 130 17.92 20.66 -14.21
CA ILE A 130 18.28 19.55 -13.33
C ILE A 130 19.13 20.19 -12.23
N ILE A 131 18.46 20.66 -11.18
CA ILE A 131 19.10 21.05 -9.93
C ILE A 131 18.82 19.91 -8.95
N TYR A 132 19.90 19.19 -8.65
CA TYR A 132 20.09 18.61 -7.33
C TYR A 132 19.55 19.63 -6.30
N MET A 133 18.65 19.14 -5.46
CA MET A 133 17.94 19.82 -4.40
C MET A 133 18.72 21.01 -3.80
N ASP A 134 18.37 22.24 -4.20
CA ASP A 134 18.73 23.44 -3.45
C ASP A 134 17.51 24.39 -3.37
N GLY A 135 16.84 24.33 -2.22
CA GLY A 135 16.26 25.49 -1.52
C GLY A 135 15.02 26.19 -2.06
N HIS A 136 14.49 25.89 -3.24
CA HIS A 136 13.36 26.65 -3.81
C HIS A 136 12.00 25.97 -3.64
N TYR A 137 11.17 26.53 -2.75
CA TYR A 137 9.77 26.15 -2.52
C TYR A 137 8.95 26.30 -3.81
N HIS A 138 8.63 25.18 -4.47
CA HIS A 138 7.57 25.12 -5.47
C HIS A 138 6.28 24.68 -4.79
N ASN A 139 5.20 25.46 -4.97
CA ASN A 139 3.88 25.11 -4.45
C ASN A 139 3.31 23.95 -5.28
N LEU A 140 3.27 22.75 -4.70
CA LEU A 140 2.58 21.60 -5.29
C LEU A 140 1.09 21.66 -4.92
N TYR A 141 0.24 21.92 -5.91
CA TYR A 141 -1.22 21.85 -5.74
C TYR A 141 -1.71 20.45 -6.09
N LEU A 142 -1.96 19.64 -5.06
CA LEU A 142 -2.65 18.35 -5.21
C LEU A 142 -4.15 18.59 -5.20
N MET A 143 -4.82 18.29 -6.31
CA MET A 143 -6.27 18.21 -6.36
C MET A 143 -6.72 17.00 -5.54
N LYS A 144 -7.44 17.25 -4.44
CA LYS A 144 -8.09 16.17 -3.67
C LYS A 144 -9.24 15.60 -4.51
N ASN A 145 -9.32 14.28 -4.61
CA ASN A 145 -10.45 13.52 -5.18
C ASN A 145 -10.61 13.54 -6.72
N LEU A 146 -9.52 13.44 -7.49
CA LEU A 146 -9.56 13.35 -8.96
C LEU A 146 -10.38 12.17 -9.52
N ASN A 147 -10.50 11.06 -8.78
CA ASN A 147 -11.17 9.83 -9.25
C ASN A 147 -12.43 9.45 -8.44
N GLY A 148 -13.00 10.38 -7.65
CA GLY A 148 -14.27 10.14 -6.96
C GLY A 148 -14.28 9.06 -5.87
N LEU A 149 -13.12 8.56 -5.44
CA LEU A 149 -13.00 7.52 -4.39
C LEU A 149 -13.18 8.02 -2.95
N THR A 150 -13.79 9.20 -2.76
CA THR A 150 -14.32 9.59 -1.44
C THR A 150 -15.67 8.94 -1.23
N ILE A 151 -15.65 7.66 -0.89
CA ILE A 151 -16.74 7.14 -0.08
C ILE A 151 -16.40 7.57 1.36
N LEU A 152 -16.96 8.72 1.70
CA LEU A 152 -17.39 9.15 3.03
C LEU A 152 -16.72 8.44 4.22
N MET A 153 -15.49 8.84 4.54
CA MET A 153 -15.01 8.83 5.92
C MET A 153 -15.17 10.24 6.48
N LYS A 154 -16.34 10.49 7.07
CA LYS A 154 -16.56 11.56 8.04
C LYS A 154 -17.28 10.96 9.24
#